data_AF-A0A2T4XDY3-F1
#
_entry.id   AF-A0A2T4XDY3-F1
#
_cell.length_a   1.000
_cell.length_b   1.000
_cell.length_c   1.000
_cell.angle_alpha   90.00
_cell.angle_beta   90.00
_cell.angle_gamma   90.00
#
_symmetry.space_group_name_H-M   'P 1'
#
loop_
_entity.id
_entity.type
_entity.pdbx_description
1 polymer ?
#
loop_
_entity_poly.entity_id
_entity_poly.type
_entity_poly.pdbx_seq_one_letter_code
_entity_poly.pdbx_strand_id
1 'polypeptide(L)'
;LERVRGDARGGSAGGYGAGDAGVGGSAGGDSANVGGGDQLVREVQELFESWRSPIEGLNLPSAPKKPLLYHENPFAPQPRMHADEEGGMRTAVGRLRSGSVHHLSYITMAHNTIRGAAGGAILNAELLVAKKRL
;
A
#
# COMPACT_ATOMS: atom_id res chain seq x y z
N LEU A 1 53.06 11.26 9.32
CA LEU A 1 53.27 12.71 9.48
C LEU A 1 51.89 13.39 9.45
N GLU A 2 50.95 13.00 10.30
CA GLU A 2 50.78 13.47 11.69
C GLU A 2 50.90 14.98 11.86
N ARG A 3 49.75 15.65 12.01
CA ARG A 3 49.47 16.91 12.72
C ARG A 3 47.96 17.18 12.55
N VAL A 4 47.16 17.65 13.51
CA VAL A 4 47.26 17.88 14.95
C VAL A 4 45.80 18.06 15.42
N ARG A 5 45.49 17.58 16.62
CA ARG A 5 44.20 17.73 17.30
C ARG A 5 43.86 19.22 17.52
N GLY A 6 42.64 19.61 17.16
CA GLY A 6 42.00 20.86 17.56
C GLY A 6 40.96 20.58 18.63
N ASP A 7 41.15 21.20 19.79
CA ASP A 7 40.51 20.93 21.06
C ASP A 7 39.06 21.42 21.11
N ALA A 8 38.21 20.64 21.79
CA ALA A 8 36.82 20.93 22.06
C ALA A 8 36.68 21.89 23.25
N ARG A 9 35.74 22.84 23.19
CA ARG A 9 35.07 23.44 24.37
C ARG A 9 33.95 24.40 23.94
N GLY A 10 32.72 24.19 24.45
CA GLY A 10 31.76 25.28 24.66
C GLY A 10 30.26 25.00 24.47
N GLY A 11 29.60 24.46 25.51
CA GLY A 11 28.17 24.71 25.84
C GLY A 11 27.12 23.94 25.04
N SER A 12 25.97 23.51 25.57
CA SER A 12 25.40 23.59 26.91
C SER A 12 24.28 22.55 27.03
N ALA A 13 24.11 22.04 28.25
CA ALA A 13 23.11 21.11 28.75
C ALA A 13 21.67 21.22 28.18
N GLY A 14 21.09 20.06 27.88
CA GLY A 14 19.65 19.81 27.80
C GLY A 14 19.39 18.38 28.26
N GLY A 15 19.05 18.21 29.54
CA GLY A 15 18.97 16.90 30.20
C GLY A 15 17.75 16.07 29.77
N TYR A 16 17.99 14.78 29.53
CA TYR A 16 16.92 13.79 29.49
C TYR A 16 16.65 13.33 30.92
N GLY A 17 15.60 13.91 31.51
CA GLY A 17 15.10 13.52 32.82
C GLY A 17 14.42 12.15 32.73
N ALA A 18 14.92 11.22 33.56
CA ALA A 18 14.21 10.01 33.92
C ALA A 18 12.94 10.38 34.71
N GLY A 19 11.81 9.80 34.34
CA GLY A 19 10.53 9.99 35.01
C GLY A 19 9.65 8.74 34.89
N ASP A 20 9.68 7.95 35.97
CA ASP A 20 8.56 7.22 36.58
C ASP A 20 7.63 6.36 35.69
N ALA A 21 7.77 5.04 35.84
CA ALA A 21 6.81 4.06 35.36
C ALA A 21 5.72 3.85 36.43
N GLY A 22 4.64 4.62 36.34
CA GLY A 22 3.44 4.50 37.15
C GLY A 22 2.20 4.11 36.34
N VAL A 23 1.82 2.84 36.45
CA VAL A 23 0.47 2.24 36.50
C VAL A 23 -0.72 2.98 35.83
N GLY A 24 -1.32 2.30 34.85
CA GLY A 24 -2.78 2.10 34.74
C GLY A 24 -3.67 3.30 34.42
N GLY A 25 -4.08 3.40 33.15
CA GLY A 25 -5.21 4.23 32.73
C GLY A 25 -5.77 3.75 31.39
N SER A 26 -7.02 3.31 31.39
CA SER A 26 -7.78 2.99 30.19
C SER A 26 -7.88 4.23 29.30
N ALA A 27 -7.17 4.24 28.18
CA ALA A 27 -7.33 5.26 27.17
C ALA A 27 -8.61 4.98 26.38
N GLY A 28 -9.74 5.46 26.90
CA GLY A 28 -10.87 5.84 26.05
C GLY A 28 -10.41 7.03 25.21
N GLY A 29 -10.09 6.77 23.94
CA GLY A 29 -9.76 7.80 22.98
C GLY A 29 -11.04 8.39 22.40
N ASP A 30 -11.39 9.59 22.85
CA ASP A 30 -12.41 10.44 22.25
C ASP A 30 -12.23 10.51 20.74
N SER A 31 -13.32 10.32 20.00
CA SER A 31 -13.40 10.49 18.56
C SER A 31 -13.11 11.95 18.20
N ALA A 32 -11.84 12.28 18.04
CA ALA A 32 -11.40 13.52 17.44
C ALA A 32 -11.95 13.59 16.01
N ASN A 33 -12.47 14.76 15.66
CA ASN A 33 -13.13 15.05 14.39
C ASN A 33 -12.15 14.80 13.22
N VAL A 34 -12.12 13.57 12.71
CA VAL A 34 -11.36 13.19 11.52
C VAL A 34 -12.01 13.96 10.36
N GLY A 35 -11.31 14.94 9.79
CA GLY A 35 -11.83 15.68 8.65
C GLY A 35 -12.30 14.71 7.57
N GLY A 36 -13.46 14.97 6.94
CA GLY A 36 -14.12 13.98 6.06
C GLY A 36 -13.24 13.40 4.95
N GLY A 37 -12.18 14.11 4.53
CA GLY A 37 -11.19 13.60 3.60
C GLY A 37 -10.32 12.46 4.15
N ASP A 38 -9.92 12.51 5.42
CA ASP A 38 -9.10 11.46 6.05
C ASP A 38 -9.93 10.20 6.30
N GLN A 39 -11.20 10.37 6.64
CA GLN A 39 -12.16 9.27 6.77
C GLN A 39 -12.36 8.56 5.42
N LEU A 40 -12.57 9.31 4.34
CA LEU A 40 -12.73 8.76 3.00
C LEU A 40 -11.50 7.96 2.54
N VAL A 41 -10.28 8.44 2.83
CA VAL A 41 -9.04 7.71 2.49
C VAL A 41 -8.99 6.37 3.20
N ARG A 42 -9.33 6.32 4.49
CA ARG A 42 -9.36 5.07 5.27
C ARG A 42 -10.38 4.09 4.71
N GLU A 43 -11.60 4.56 4.43
CA GLU A 43 -12.65 3.73 3.85
C GLU A 43 -12.23 3.13 2.51
N VAL A 44 -11.62 3.91 1.63
CA VAL A 44 -11.17 3.41 0.33
C VAL A 44 -9.98 2.46 0.47
N GLN A 45 -9.07 2.70 1.41
CA GLN A 45 -8.00 1.75 1.71
C GLN A 45 -8.56 0.39 2.15
N GLU A 46 -9.57 0.39 3.02
CA GLU A 46 -10.27 -0.83 3.45
C GLU A 46 -10.99 -1.52 2.29
N LEU A 47 -11.60 -0.77 1.38
CA LEU A 47 -12.23 -1.31 0.18
C LEU A 47 -11.22 -2.01 -0.74
N PHE A 48 -10.02 -1.42 -0.94
CA PHE A 48 -8.97 -2.07 -1.73
C PHE A 48 -8.51 -3.39 -1.12
N GLU A 49 -8.37 -3.46 0.21
CA GLU A 49 -7.91 -4.68 0.90
C GLU A 49 -9.00 -5.76 0.99
N SER A 50 -10.27 -5.34 1.14
CA SER A 50 -11.42 -6.25 1.27
C SER A 50 -11.99 -6.72 -0.07
N TRP A 51 -11.69 -6.04 -1.18
CA TRP A 51 -12.17 -6.46 -2.50
C TRP A 51 -11.71 -7.88 -2.85
N ARG A 52 -12.61 -8.64 -3.45
CA ARG A 52 -12.42 -10.03 -3.84
C ARG A 52 -12.74 -10.22 -5.31
N SER A 53 -12.01 -11.15 -5.93
CA SER A 53 -12.15 -11.36 -7.36
C SER A 53 -13.45 -12.12 -7.67
N PRO A 54 -14.23 -11.75 -8.69
CA PRO A 54 -15.41 -12.53 -9.10
C PRO A 54 -15.08 -13.96 -9.58
N ILE A 55 -13.81 -14.20 -9.93
CA ILE A 55 -13.29 -15.51 -10.34
C ILE A 55 -12.55 -16.23 -9.20
N GLU A 56 -12.58 -15.69 -7.99
CA GLU A 56 -12.03 -16.33 -6.81
C GLU A 56 -12.73 -17.68 -6.56
N GLY A 57 -11.94 -18.69 -6.16
CA GLY A 57 -12.44 -20.06 -5.98
C GLY A 57 -12.54 -20.90 -7.25
N LEU A 58 -12.39 -20.32 -8.46
CA LEU A 58 -12.26 -21.10 -9.69
C LEU A 58 -10.86 -21.73 -9.87
N ASN A 59 -9.89 -21.33 -9.03
CA ASN A 59 -8.51 -21.84 -9.03
C ASN A 59 -7.87 -21.82 -10.43
N LEU A 60 -8.09 -20.74 -11.18
CA LEU A 60 -7.53 -20.58 -12.52
C LEU A 60 -6.00 -20.44 -12.42
N PRO A 61 -5.21 -21.17 -13.24
CA PRO A 61 -3.76 -21.20 -13.11
C PRO A 61 -3.08 -19.83 -13.19
N SER A 62 -3.58 -18.94 -14.06
CA SER A 62 -3.01 -17.61 -14.27
C SER A 62 -3.60 -16.53 -13.37
N ALA A 63 -4.59 -16.86 -12.53
CA ALA A 63 -5.21 -15.89 -11.64
C ALA A 63 -4.29 -15.58 -10.43
N PRO A 64 -3.98 -14.30 -10.16
CA PRO A 64 -3.24 -13.92 -8.97
C PRO A 64 -4.10 -14.11 -7.72
N LYS A 65 -3.47 -14.44 -6.58
CA LYS A 65 -4.19 -14.66 -5.31
C LYS A 65 -4.92 -13.41 -4.84
N LYS A 66 -4.27 -12.26 -5.01
CA LYS A 66 -4.83 -10.94 -4.73
C LYS A 66 -4.59 -10.07 -5.98
N PRO A 67 -5.58 -9.92 -6.87
CA PRO A 67 -5.41 -9.20 -8.14
C PRO A 67 -5.13 -7.71 -7.95
N LEU A 68 -5.54 -7.16 -6.82
CA LEU A 68 -5.35 -5.78 -6.42
C LEU A 68 -4.68 -5.76 -5.04
N LEU A 69 -3.71 -4.88 -4.85
CA LEU A 69 -3.07 -4.66 -3.56
C LEU A 69 -2.79 -3.18 -3.35
N TYR A 70 -3.25 -2.67 -2.21
CA TYR A 70 -2.85 -1.36 -1.74
C TYR A 70 -1.50 -1.44 -1.02
N HIS A 71 -0.59 -0.53 -1.37
CA HIS A 71 0.71 -0.38 -0.73
C HIS A 71 0.70 0.87 0.14
N GLU A 72 0.93 0.67 1.45
CA GLU A 72 1.00 1.78 2.42
C GLU A 72 2.26 2.63 2.26
N ASN A 73 3.30 2.10 1.61
CA ASN A 73 4.53 2.83 1.35
C ASN A 73 4.22 4.09 0.50
N PRO A 74 4.54 5.30 0.97
CA PRO A 74 4.23 6.55 0.25
C PRO A 74 4.95 6.66 -1.10
N PHE A 75 6.02 5.90 -1.32
CA PHE A 75 6.75 5.87 -2.58
C PHE A 75 6.27 4.77 -3.54
N ALA A 76 5.37 3.89 -3.12
CA ALA A 76 4.75 2.89 -3.98
C ALA A 76 3.51 3.45 -4.71
N PRO A 77 3.13 2.90 -5.88
CA PRO A 77 3.87 1.89 -6.63
C PRO A 77 5.05 2.51 -7.42
N GLN A 78 6.02 1.66 -7.73
CA GLN A 78 7.19 1.95 -8.58
C GLN A 78 7.28 0.88 -9.67
N PRO A 79 7.40 1.24 -10.96
CA PRO A 79 7.37 0.28 -12.04
C PRO A 79 8.36 -0.89 -11.86
N ARG A 80 9.63 -0.59 -11.57
CA ARG A 80 10.68 -1.61 -11.44
C ARG A 80 10.45 -2.60 -10.30
N MET A 81 9.77 -2.19 -9.23
CA MET A 81 9.58 -3.05 -8.05
C MET A 81 8.26 -3.80 -8.08
N HIS A 82 7.23 -3.23 -8.71
CA HIS A 82 5.86 -3.74 -8.62
C HIS A 82 5.33 -4.32 -9.93
N ALA A 83 6.03 -4.14 -11.06
CA ALA A 83 5.59 -4.66 -12.36
C ALA A 83 5.38 -6.17 -12.37
N ASP A 84 6.25 -6.92 -11.71
CA ASP A 84 6.27 -8.39 -11.79
C ASP A 84 5.59 -9.07 -10.59
N GLU A 85 4.90 -8.32 -9.73
CA GLU A 85 4.17 -8.89 -8.59
C GLU A 85 3.11 -9.89 -9.05
N GLU A 86 3.05 -11.06 -8.39
CA GLU A 86 2.23 -12.21 -8.82
C GLU A 86 2.45 -12.56 -10.31
N GLY A 87 3.71 -12.58 -10.75
CA GLY A 87 4.05 -12.86 -12.15
C GLY A 87 3.54 -11.81 -13.12
N GLY A 88 3.38 -10.56 -12.66
CA GLY A 88 2.88 -9.43 -13.45
C GLY A 88 1.37 -9.40 -13.65
N MET A 89 0.62 -10.23 -12.92
CA MET A 89 -0.84 -10.26 -12.96
C MET A 89 -1.51 -9.40 -11.89
N ARG A 90 -0.77 -8.92 -10.88
CA ARG A 90 -1.26 -8.01 -9.84
C ARG A 90 -1.25 -6.55 -10.33
N THR A 91 -2.28 -5.80 -9.93
CA THR A 91 -2.29 -4.34 -9.99
C THR A 91 -1.93 -3.78 -8.62
N ALA A 92 -0.83 -3.03 -8.55
CA ALA A 92 -0.42 -2.31 -7.35
C ALA A 92 -1.10 -0.94 -7.29
N VAL A 93 -1.60 -0.56 -6.13
CA VAL A 93 -2.26 0.72 -5.85
C VAL A 93 -1.54 1.41 -4.70
N GLY A 94 -1.40 2.73 -4.74
CA GLY A 94 -0.75 3.47 -3.66
C GLY A 94 -0.95 4.98 -3.76
N ARG A 95 -0.34 5.73 -2.84
CA ARG A 95 -0.41 7.20 -2.76
C ARG A 95 -1.85 7.74 -2.75
N LEU A 96 -2.72 7.03 -2.03
CA LEU A 96 -4.11 7.42 -1.83
C LEU A 96 -4.16 8.70 -0.99
N ARG A 97 -4.86 9.71 -1.48
CA ARG A 97 -5.02 11.00 -0.80
C ARG A 97 -6.38 11.61 -1.14
N SER A 98 -6.95 12.33 -0.19
CA SER A 98 -8.06 13.24 -0.46
C SER A 98 -7.54 14.50 -1.17
N GLY A 99 -8.38 15.12 -1.99
CA GLY A 99 -8.03 16.33 -2.74
C GLY A 99 -9.17 17.34 -2.76
N SER A 100 -8.83 18.59 -3.07
CA SER A 100 -9.82 19.68 -3.17
C SER A 100 -10.50 19.75 -4.54
N VAL A 101 -9.78 19.38 -5.61
CA VAL A 101 -10.32 19.36 -7.00
C VAL A 101 -11.04 18.04 -7.27
N HIS A 102 -10.41 16.94 -6.89
CA HIS A 102 -11.01 15.60 -6.89
C HIS A 102 -11.06 15.12 -5.46
N HIS A 103 -12.20 14.60 -5.02
CA HIS A 103 -12.39 14.09 -3.65
C HIS A 103 -11.33 13.05 -3.26
N LEU A 104 -10.77 12.33 -4.25
CA LEU A 104 -9.80 11.27 -4.06
C LEU A 104 -8.82 11.19 -5.24
N SER A 105 -7.55 10.89 -4.95
CA SER A 105 -6.50 10.62 -5.93
C SER A 105 -5.61 9.48 -5.45
N TYR A 106 -5.18 8.61 -6.38
CA TYR A 106 -4.27 7.50 -6.13
C TYR A 106 -3.48 7.18 -7.40
N ILE A 107 -2.46 6.33 -7.28
CA ILE A 107 -1.66 5.83 -8.40
C ILE A 107 -1.85 4.33 -8.50
N THR A 108 -2.00 3.85 -9.74
CA THR A 108 -2.01 2.42 -10.06
C THR A 108 -0.83 2.05 -10.95
N MET A 109 -0.37 0.82 -10.82
CA MET A 109 0.64 0.23 -11.67
C MET A 109 0.24 -1.20 -12.01
N ALA A 110 0.27 -1.52 -13.30
CA ALA A 110 0.05 -2.87 -13.81
C ALA A 110 1.02 -3.14 -14.95
N HIS A 111 1.36 -4.41 -15.16
CA HIS A 111 2.20 -4.80 -16.28
C HIS A 111 1.39 -4.81 -17.59
N ASN A 112 1.72 -3.90 -18.52
CA ASN A 112 0.97 -3.76 -19.77
C ASN A 112 1.00 -5.04 -20.62
N THR A 113 2.17 -5.65 -20.83
CA THR A 113 2.29 -6.85 -21.67
C THR A 113 1.73 -8.12 -21.03
N ILE A 114 1.86 -8.27 -19.70
CA ILE A 114 1.36 -9.44 -18.97
C ILE A 114 -0.12 -9.22 -18.63
N ARG A 115 -0.43 -8.43 -17.60
CA ARG A 115 -1.82 -8.21 -17.17
C ARG A 115 -2.67 -7.56 -18.26
N GLY A 116 -2.12 -6.58 -18.98
CA GLY A 116 -2.85 -5.81 -19.99
C GLY A 116 -3.00 -6.50 -21.35
N ALA A 117 -2.21 -7.55 -21.63
CA ALA A 117 -2.26 -8.25 -22.91
C ALA A 117 -2.23 -9.78 -22.74
N ALA A 118 -1.06 -10.41 -22.78
CA ALA A 118 -0.93 -11.86 -22.90
C ALA A 118 -1.54 -12.63 -21.72
N GLY A 119 -1.21 -12.23 -20.49
CA GLY A 119 -1.75 -12.84 -19.28
C GLY A 119 -3.26 -12.63 -19.14
N GLY A 120 -3.77 -11.47 -19.53
CA GLY A 120 -5.22 -11.20 -19.59
C GLY A 120 -5.93 -12.12 -20.60
N ALA A 121 -5.36 -12.32 -21.79
CA ALA A 121 -5.90 -13.21 -22.80
C ALA A 121 -5.93 -14.68 -22.33
N ILE A 122 -4.85 -15.15 -21.71
CA ILE A 122 -4.77 -16.50 -21.14
C ILE A 122 -5.81 -16.68 -20.02
N LEU A 123 -5.88 -15.74 -19.08
CA LEU A 123 -6.85 -15.81 -17.97
C LEU A 123 -8.30 -15.82 -18.48
N ASN A 124 -8.60 -15.07 -19.55
CA ASN A 124 -9.91 -15.12 -20.19
C ASN A 124 -10.20 -16.50 -20.82
N ALA A 125 -9.21 -17.11 -21.48
CA ALA A 125 -9.36 -18.46 -22.04
C ALA A 125 -9.60 -19.50 -20.94
N GLU A 126 -8.82 -19.46 -19.86
CA GLU A 126 -9.00 -20.31 -18.67
C GLU A 126 -10.42 -20.15 -18.09
N LEU A 127 -10.90 -18.91 -17.98
CA LEU A 127 -12.24 -18.62 -17.48
C LEU A 127 -13.33 -19.20 -18.40
N LEU A 128 -13.19 -19.09 -19.72
CA LEU A 128 -14.15 -19.64 -20.67
C LEU A 128 -14.22 -21.16 -20.59
N VAL A 129 -13.08 -21.84 -20.48
CA VAL A 129 -13.03 -23.31 -20.24
C VAL A 129 -13.74 -23.65 -18.94
N ALA A 130 -13.39 -22.97 -17.83
CA ALA A 130 -13.96 -23.23 -16.52
C ALA A 130 -15.48 -23.00 -16.46
N LYS A 131 -16.00 -22.05 -17.24
CA LYS A 131 -17.43 -21.75 -17.35
C LYS A 131 -18.15 -22.56 -18.43
N LYS A 132 -17.46 -23.46 -19.15
CA LYS A 132 -18.00 -24.29 -20.25
C LYS A 132 -18.64 -23.45 -21.35
N ARG A 133 -17.92 -22.42 -21.79
CA ARG A 133 -18.34 -21.47 -22.85
C ARG A 133 -17.46 -21.54 -24.10
N LEU A 134 -16.72 -22.62 -24.24
CA LEU A 134 -15.95 -23.01 -25.43
C LEU A 134 -16.55 -24.28 -26.04
#